data_AF-A0A4Q6BJG5-F1
#
_entry.id   AF-A0A4Q6BJG5-F1
#
_cell.length_a   1.000
_cell.length_b   1.000
_cell.length_c   1.000
_cell.angle_alpha   90.00
_cell.angle_beta   90.00
_cell.angle_gamma   90.00
#
_symmetry.space_group_name_H-M   'P 1'
#
loop_
_entity.id
_entity.type
_entity.pdbx_description
1 polymer ?
#
loop_
_entity_poly.entity_id
_entity_poly.type
_entity_poly.pdbx_seq_one_letter_code
_entity_poly.pdbx_strand_id
1 'polypeptide(L)'
;ELIAGLKKQPDRVVTNLKSNRVTFRNLKLPTRDKKAIQSSVRFEIEDDLPFEEDQLIYDWVNLGSVGVETAIHVAATLKSNVAEYLALLGDSGMEPDILTTEASAYRALFKKISSGLAITDRPVMLVNLGHERTTIYVQHNGNPVLCREIAWGSREITLALSKRYNLTIDAAEKAKIESGFVLPLSQMEQVSEEQRDFASSVYECLGSLIRDVKQADLSSKTVTAQRVGSIYLSGPTALLPGLSATFSEELKISTHILRPLSSLGESRVTYSEQTDVRFPLALGLALAATSPERSALINLRKKEFAKSSGGSSLNISAISKPMQTLSVAMVLAILILYGQSTMIDLQMKDASSSLEKATRNYFAGIAPGTLKNYLANT
;
A
#
# COMPACT_ATOMS: atom_id res chain seq x y z
N GLU A 1 9.59 21.35 4.20
CA GLU A 1 8.47 22.04 4.90
C GLU A 1 7.29 21.13 5.22
N LEU A 2 6.69 20.40 4.26
CA LEU A 2 5.50 19.56 4.50
C LEU A 2 5.68 18.49 5.59
N ILE A 3 6.81 17.76 5.62
CA ILE A 3 7.09 16.77 6.66
C ILE A 3 7.26 17.44 8.03
N ALA A 4 7.97 18.57 8.08
CA ALA A 4 8.20 19.32 9.31
C ALA A 4 6.88 19.86 9.92
N GLY A 5 5.87 20.12 9.09
CA GLY A 5 4.54 20.54 9.51
C GLY A 5 3.63 19.41 10.03
N LEU A 6 4.06 18.14 9.98
CA LEU A 6 3.26 17.03 10.49
C LEU A 6 3.26 17.04 12.03
N LYS A 7 2.08 16.85 12.63
CA LYS A 7 1.91 16.77 14.10
C LYS A 7 2.73 15.64 14.73
N LYS A 8 3.00 14.57 13.99
CA LYS A 8 3.85 13.45 14.38
C LYS A 8 4.74 13.09 13.20
N GLN A 9 6.03 12.89 13.47
CA GLN A 9 6.94 12.35 12.46
C GLN A 9 6.49 10.94 12.03
N PRO A 10 6.49 10.65 10.72
CA PRO A 10 6.06 9.34 10.24
C PRO A 10 7.07 8.27 10.64
N ASP A 11 6.57 7.13 11.13
CA ASP A 11 7.41 5.97 11.48
C ASP A 11 8.01 5.31 10.22
N ARG A 12 7.33 5.47 9.07
CA ARG A 12 7.77 5.02 7.74
C ARG A 12 7.32 5.97 6.66
N VAL A 13 8.17 6.17 5.66
CA VAL A 13 7.90 6.94 4.45
C VAL A 13 7.95 6.01 3.24
N VAL A 14 6.85 5.95 2.49
CA VAL A 14 6.76 5.19 1.25
C VAL A 14 6.49 6.16 0.11
N THR A 15 7.24 6.01 -0.97
CA THR A 15 7.08 6.80 -2.19
C THR A 15 7.15 5.89 -3.42
N ASN A 16 6.93 6.43 -4.61
CA ASN A 16 6.98 5.69 -5.86
C ASN A 16 7.82 6.39 -6.93
N LEU A 17 8.34 5.59 -7.87
CA LEU A 17 8.73 6.10 -9.17
C LEU A 17 7.50 6.32 -10.06
N LYS A 18 7.59 7.30 -10.95
CA LYS A 18 6.58 7.58 -11.98
C LYS A 18 6.49 6.42 -12.97
N SER A 19 5.30 6.15 -13.50
CA SER A 19 5.06 5.04 -14.44
C SER A 19 5.90 5.11 -15.73
N ASN A 20 6.34 6.28 -16.17
CA ASN A 20 7.21 6.42 -17.33
C ASN A 20 8.68 6.02 -17.08
N ARG A 21 9.08 5.83 -15.82
CA ARG A 21 10.44 5.40 -15.42
C ARG A 21 10.48 3.93 -15.00
N VAL A 22 9.35 3.24 -15.02
CA VAL A 22 9.24 1.85 -14.57
C VAL A 22 8.49 1.04 -15.61
N THR A 23 9.02 -0.13 -15.93
CA THR A 23 8.29 -1.15 -16.69
C THR A 23 7.86 -2.27 -15.75
N PHE A 24 6.77 -2.95 -16.07
CA PHE A 24 6.37 -4.15 -15.33
C PHE A 24 5.76 -5.19 -16.26
N ARG A 25 5.81 -6.46 -15.82
CA ARG A 25 5.14 -7.58 -16.46
C ARG A 25 4.57 -8.54 -15.43
N ASN A 26 3.51 -9.25 -15.82
CA ASN A 26 3.02 -10.38 -15.06
C ASN A 26 3.50 -11.67 -15.71
N LEU A 27 4.11 -12.56 -14.93
CA LEU A 27 4.61 -13.85 -15.39
C LEU A 27 3.88 -14.99 -14.67
N LYS A 28 3.78 -16.14 -15.33
CA LYS A 28 3.32 -17.38 -14.72
C LYS A 28 4.45 -18.40 -14.78
N LEU A 29 4.90 -18.85 -13.62
CA LEU A 29 6.04 -19.76 -13.50
C LEU A 29 5.56 -21.11 -12.92
N PRO A 30 6.04 -22.25 -13.46
CA PRO A 30 5.62 -23.59 -13.01
C PRO A 30 6.34 -24.04 -11.73
N THR A 31 6.51 -23.13 -10.78
CA THR A 31 7.21 -23.39 -9.52
C THR A 31 6.65 -22.53 -8.39
N ARG A 32 6.79 -23.03 -7.16
CA ARG A 32 6.54 -22.28 -5.92
C ARG A 32 7.82 -21.94 -5.17
N ASP A 33 8.95 -22.50 -5.61
CA ASP A 33 10.23 -22.25 -4.96
C ASP A 33 10.72 -20.83 -5.25
N LYS A 34 10.98 -20.07 -4.20
CA LYS A 34 11.35 -18.66 -4.32
C LYS A 34 12.68 -18.45 -5.04
N LYS A 35 13.65 -19.38 -4.90
CA LYS A 35 14.94 -19.27 -5.56
C LYS A 35 14.79 -19.53 -7.06
N ALA A 36 14.02 -20.57 -7.43
CA ALA A 36 13.67 -20.83 -8.82
C ALA A 36 12.93 -19.65 -9.46
N ILE A 37 11.94 -19.07 -8.76
CA ILE A 37 11.23 -17.86 -9.22
C ILE A 37 12.21 -16.71 -9.45
N GLN A 38 13.08 -16.42 -8.47
CA GLN A 38 14.07 -15.34 -8.57
C GLN A 38 15.01 -15.53 -9.78
N SER A 39 15.45 -16.76 -10.03
CA SER A 39 16.26 -17.08 -11.20
C SER A 39 15.50 -16.88 -12.51
N SER A 40 14.26 -17.37 -12.61
CA SER A 40 13.41 -17.16 -13.80
C SER A 40 13.16 -15.68 -14.07
N VAL A 41 12.85 -14.88 -13.04
CA VAL A 41 12.65 -13.44 -13.18
C VAL A 41 13.91 -12.76 -13.73
N ARG A 42 15.10 -13.18 -13.29
CA ARG A 42 16.37 -12.63 -13.80
C ARG A 42 16.49 -12.87 -15.31
N PHE A 43 16.27 -14.10 -15.78
CA PHE A 43 16.35 -14.44 -17.20
C PHE A 43 15.32 -13.68 -18.05
N GLU A 44 14.06 -13.62 -17.60
CA GLU A 44 12.99 -12.92 -18.32
C GLU A 44 13.25 -11.41 -18.45
N ILE A 45 13.91 -10.80 -17.46
CA ILE A 45 14.30 -9.39 -17.51
C ILE A 45 15.48 -9.16 -18.47
N GLU A 46 16.46 -10.07 -18.49
CA GLU A 46 17.61 -10.00 -19.41
C GLU A 46 17.18 -10.13 -20.89
N ASP A 47 16.21 -10.98 -21.18
CA ASP A 47 15.72 -11.20 -22.54
C ASP A 47 14.86 -10.04 -23.07
N ASP A 48 14.13 -9.36 -22.18
CA ASP A 48 13.13 -8.35 -22.57
C ASP A 48 13.66 -6.92 -22.57
N LEU A 49 14.64 -6.61 -21.73
CA LEU A 49 15.16 -5.25 -21.59
C LEU A 49 16.50 -5.08 -22.34
N PRO A 50 16.65 -4.02 -23.16
CA PRO A 50 17.87 -3.75 -23.90
C PRO A 50 18.95 -3.11 -23.00
N PHE A 51 19.06 -3.55 -21.75
CA PHE A 51 19.97 -3.02 -20.74
C PHE A 51 20.65 -4.16 -19.99
N GLU A 52 21.89 -3.94 -19.58
CA GLU A 52 22.64 -4.91 -18.80
C GLU A 52 22.04 -5.06 -17.38
N GLU A 53 22.12 -6.27 -16.80
CA GLU A 53 21.55 -6.58 -15.49
C GLU A 53 22.12 -5.66 -14.38
N ASP A 54 23.37 -5.27 -14.51
CA ASP A 54 24.07 -4.40 -13.58
C ASP A 54 23.55 -2.96 -13.62
N GLN A 55 22.89 -2.53 -14.69
CA GLN A 55 22.22 -1.24 -14.83
C GLN A 55 20.78 -1.26 -14.31
N LEU A 56 20.23 -2.44 -14.03
CA LEU A 56 18.83 -2.64 -13.67
C LEU A 56 18.62 -2.86 -12.17
N ILE A 57 17.50 -2.33 -11.70
CA ILE A 57 16.87 -2.62 -10.42
C ILE A 57 15.50 -3.21 -10.71
N TYR A 58 15.24 -4.36 -10.12
CA TYR A 58 13.93 -5.01 -10.24
C TYR A 58 13.51 -5.70 -8.95
N ASP A 59 12.20 -5.85 -8.81
CA ASP A 59 11.58 -6.60 -7.74
C ASP A 59 10.35 -7.31 -8.27
N TRP A 60 9.85 -8.29 -7.51
CA TRP A 60 8.66 -9.01 -7.86
C TRP A 60 7.81 -9.32 -6.63
N VAL A 61 6.50 -9.45 -6.86
CA VAL A 61 5.53 -9.84 -5.83
C VAL A 61 4.66 -10.99 -6.34
N ASN A 62 4.24 -11.86 -5.42
CA ASN A 62 3.32 -12.94 -5.75
C ASN A 62 1.89 -12.38 -5.92
N LEU A 63 1.23 -12.74 -7.02
CA LEU A 63 -0.17 -12.40 -7.31
C LEU A 63 -1.15 -13.52 -6.90
N GLY A 64 -0.64 -14.73 -6.74
CA GLY A 64 -1.37 -15.94 -6.35
C GLY A 64 -0.68 -17.18 -6.90
N SER A 65 -0.94 -18.34 -6.30
CA SER A 65 -0.44 -19.63 -6.80
C SER A 65 -1.60 -20.62 -6.93
N VAL A 66 -1.65 -21.36 -8.04
CA VAL A 66 -2.64 -22.40 -8.32
C VAL A 66 -1.89 -23.69 -8.63
N GLY A 67 -2.09 -24.73 -7.81
CA GLY A 67 -1.28 -25.94 -7.89
C GLY A 67 0.22 -25.64 -7.72
N VAL A 68 1.03 -26.04 -8.70
CA VAL A 68 2.48 -25.78 -8.77
C VAL A 68 2.83 -24.44 -9.41
N GLU A 69 1.88 -23.81 -10.11
CA GLU A 69 2.12 -22.54 -10.81
C GLU A 69 1.99 -21.35 -9.86
N THR A 70 2.84 -20.35 -10.07
CA THR A 70 2.80 -19.07 -9.36
C THR A 70 2.72 -17.94 -10.37
N ALA A 71 1.70 -17.09 -10.23
CA ALA A 71 1.61 -15.82 -10.92
C ALA A 71 2.37 -14.76 -10.13
N ILE A 72 3.24 -14.01 -10.80
CA ILE A 72 4.03 -12.93 -10.20
C ILE A 72 3.87 -11.65 -11.00
N HIS A 73 4.07 -10.52 -10.32
CA HIS A 73 4.21 -9.20 -10.93
C HIS A 73 5.63 -8.73 -10.72
N VAL A 74 6.35 -8.48 -11.81
CA VAL A 74 7.74 -8.03 -11.82
C VAL A 74 7.75 -6.58 -12.26
N ALA A 75 8.46 -5.72 -11.54
CA ALA A 75 8.72 -4.35 -11.96
C ALA A 75 10.23 -4.09 -12.04
N ALA A 76 10.65 -3.37 -13.07
CA ALA A 76 12.04 -3.06 -13.34
C ALA A 76 12.23 -1.59 -13.72
N THR A 77 13.41 -1.04 -13.40
CA THR A 77 13.83 0.32 -13.72
C THR A 77 15.35 0.40 -13.82
N LEU A 78 15.86 1.45 -14.46
CA LEU A 78 17.28 1.75 -14.47
C LEU A 78 17.73 2.26 -13.09
N LYS A 79 18.93 1.88 -12.68
CA LYS A 79 19.58 2.40 -11.47
C LYS A 79 19.66 3.93 -11.46
N SER A 80 19.92 4.54 -12.62
CA SER A 80 19.97 6.00 -12.78
C SER A 80 18.64 6.67 -12.37
N ASN A 81 17.49 6.07 -12.72
CA ASN A 81 16.18 6.60 -12.32
C ASN A 81 15.99 6.57 -10.80
N VAL A 82 16.46 5.51 -10.14
CA VAL A 82 16.41 5.37 -8.68
C VAL A 82 17.35 6.39 -8.02
N ALA A 83 18.59 6.50 -8.51
CA ALA A 83 19.59 7.42 -8.00
C ALA A 83 19.12 8.89 -8.09
N GLU A 84 18.67 9.31 -9.27
CA GLU A 84 18.18 10.67 -9.52
C GLU A 84 17.00 11.01 -8.60
N TYR A 85 16.06 10.08 -8.45
CA TYR A 85 14.88 10.31 -7.63
C TYR A 85 15.20 10.34 -6.13
N LEU A 86 16.08 9.46 -5.64
CA LEU A 86 16.51 9.47 -4.24
C LEU A 86 17.37 10.71 -3.92
N ALA A 87 18.20 11.17 -4.86
CA ALA A 87 18.96 12.41 -4.70
C ALA A 87 18.03 13.62 -4.55
N LEU A 88 17.02 13.75 -5.42
CA LEU A 88 16.00 14.80 -5.34
C LEU A 88 15.28 14.81 -3.99
N LEU A 89 14.93 13.64 -3.46
CA LEU A 89 14.31 13.53 -2.15
C LEU A 89 15.30 13.88 -1.03
N GLY A 90 16.56 13.46 -1.15
CA GLY A 90 17.65 13.79 -0.23
C GLY A 90 17.88 15.30 -0.09
N ASP A 91 17.86 16.03 -1.21
CA ASP A 91 17.98 17.51 -1.23
C ASP A 91 16.84 18.20 -0.46
N SER A 92 15.69 17.54 -0.35
CA SER A 92 14.54 18.00 0.44
C SER A 92 14.53 17.52 1.90
N GLY A 93 15.57 16.78 2.32
CA GLY A 93 15.67 16.16 3.65
C GLY A 93 14.76 14.94 3.85
N MET A 94 14.25 14.34 2.77
CA MET A 94 13.38 13.17 2.82
C MET A 94 14.13 11.90 2.43
N GLU A 95 14.08 10.88 3.29
CA GLU A 95 14.66 9.57 3.02
C GLU A 95 13.60 8.45 3.08
N PRO A 96 13.07 8.00 1.93
CA PRO A 96 11.95 7.03 1.91
C PRO A 96 12.39 5.61 2.28
N ASP A 97 11.69 4.93 3.18
CA ASP A 97 11.95 3.53 3.53
C ASP A 97 11.71 2.57 2.36
N ILE A 98 10.72 2.87 1.53
CA ILE A 98 10.32 2.04 0.38
C ILE A 98 10.14 2.93 -0.83
N LEU A 99 10.73 2.50 -1.95
CA LEU A 99 10.49 3.08 -3.26
C LEU A 99 9.73 2.07 -4.11
N THR A 100 8.44 2.29 -4.34
CA THR A 100 7.55 1.37 -5.07
C THR A 100 7.15 1.93 -6.44
N THR A 101 6.08 1.40 -7.04
CA THR A 101 5.53 1.82 -8.34
C THR A 101 4.12 2.36 -8.18
N GLU A 102 3.69 3.25 -9.07
CA GLU A 102 2.29 3.72 -9.10
C GLU A 102 1.31 2.54 -9.23
N ALA A 103 1.63 1.55 -10.06
CA ALA A 103 0.84 0.34 -10.22
C ALA A 103 0.63 -0.39 -8.89
N SER A 104 1.68 -0.53 -8.07
CA SER A 104 1.59 -1.19 -6.77
C SER A 104 0.77 -0.37 -5.77
N ALA A 105 0.92 0.95 -5.78
CA ALA A 105 0.15 1.85 -4.93
C ALA A 105 -1.35 1.81 -5.27
N TYR A 106 -1.70 1.90 -6.56
CA TYR A 106 -3.09 1.79 -7.00
C TYR A 106 -3.67 0.40 -6.74
N ARG A 107 -2.89 -0.68 -6.93
CA ARG A 107 -3.31 -2.03 -6.56
C ARG A 107 -3.69 -2.11 -5.07
N ALA A 108 -2.85 -1.56 -4.19
CA ALA A 108 -3.13 -1.54 -2.76
C ALA A 108 -4.39 -0.71 -2.43
N LEU A 109 -4.56 0.44 -3.08
CA LEU A 109 -5.77 1.26 -2.96
C LEU A 109 -7.01 0.46 -3.35
N PHE A 110 -7.04 -0.09 -4.56
CA PHE A 110 -8.19 -0.82 -5.07
C PHE A 110 -8.47 -2.09 -4.28
N LYS A 111 -7.46 -2.81 -3.77
CA LYS A 111 -7.65 -3.96 -2.86
C LYS A 111 -8.39 -3.56 -1.58
N LYS A 112 -8.24 -2.31 -1.12
CA LYS A 112 -8.89 -1.81 0.10
C LYS A 112 -10.31 -1.30 -0.15
N ILE A 113 -10.52 -0.57 -1.25
CA ILE A 113 -11.82 0.06 -1.56
C ILE A 113 -12.75 -0.85 -2.37
N SER A 114 -12.23 -1.99 -2.85
CA SER A 114 -12.96 -2.94 -3.71
C SER A 114 -14.31 -3.37 -3.13
N SER A 115 -14.44 -3.55 -1.81
CA SER A 115 -15.71 -3.93 -1.17
C SER A 115 -16.83 -2.90 -1.34
N GLY A 116 -16.50 -1.64 -1.66
CA GLY A 116 -17.48 -0.57 -1.93
C GLY A 116 -17.64 -0.24 -3.43
N LEU A 117 -16.90 -0.92 -4.31
CA LEU A 117 -17.02 -0.73 -5.75
C LEU A 117 -17.91 -1.81 -6.35
N ALA A 118 -18.62 -1.50 -7.44
CA ALA A 118 -19.28 -2.50 -8.27
C ALA A 118 -18.20 -3.31 -9.00
N ILE A 119 -17.54 -4.23 -8.29
CA ILE A 119 -16.56 -5.14 -8.88
C ILE A 119 -17.36 -6.11 -9.75
N THR A 120 -17.12 -6.02 -11.05
CA THR A 120 -17.55 -7.03 -12.02
C THR A 120 -16.36 -7.92 -12.34
N ASP A 121 -16.59 -9.06 -12.98
CA ASP A 121 -15.49 -9.88 -13.53
C ASP A 121 -14.68 -9.19 -14.64
N ARG A 122 -15.06 -7.96 -15.02
CA ARG A 122 -14.38 -7.15 -16.04
C ARG A 122 -13.26 -6.29 -15.45
N PRO A 123 -12.23 -5.95 -16.26
CA PRO A 123 -11.19 -5.02 -15.85
C PRO A 123 -11.74 -3.65 -15.43
N VAL A 124 -11.06 -3.04 -14.46
CA VAL A 124 -11.36 -1.69 -13.94
C VAL A 124 -10.21 -0.77 -14.30
N MET A 125 -10.52 0.41 -14.84
CA MET A 125 -9.55 1.44 -15.18
C MET A 125 -9.63 2.62 -14.22
N LEU A 126 -8.48 3.11 -13.78
CA LEU A 126 -8.31 4.41 -13.13
C LEU A 126 -7.61 5.36 -14.11
N VAL A 127 -8.16 6.56 -14.25
CA VAL A 127 -7.54 7.67 -15.00
C VAL A 127 -7.33 8.82 -14.01
N ASN A 128 -6.09 9.00 -13.56
CA ASN A 128 -5.70 10.10 -12.67
C ASN A 128 -5.25 11.31 -13.51
N LEU A 129 -6.10 12.35 -13.55
CA LEU A 129 -5.95 13.54 -14.37
C LEU A 129 -5.15 14.63 -13.64
N GLY A 130 -3.85 14.72 -13.92
CA GLY A 130 -2.98 15.75 -13.36
C GLY A 130 -3.01 17.08 -14.11
N HIS A 131 -2.13 18.00 -13.69
CA HIS A 131 -1.98 19.31 -14.32
C HIS A 131 -1.27 19.20 -15.68
N GLU A 132 -0.18 18.43 -15.76
CA GLU A 132 0.61 18.27 -17.00
C GLU A 132 0.60 16.83 -17.54
N ARG A 133 0.28 15.85 -16.69
CA ARG A 133 0.37 14.43 -16.99
C ARG A 133 -0.86 13.71 -16.45
N THR A 134 -1.22 12.62 -17.12
CA THR A 134 -2.29 11.73 -16.70
C THR A 134 -1.76 10.33 -16.57
N THR A 135 -2.09 9.66 -15.47
CA THR A 135 -1.74 8.26 -15.26
C THR A 135 -2.97 7.40 -15.54
N ILE A 136 -2.83 6.42 -16.43
CA ILE A 136 -3.84 5.41 -16.70
C ILE A 136 -3.38 4.10 -16.06
N TYR A 137 -4.16 3.59 -15.13
CA TYR A 137 -3.94 2.30 -14.47
C TYR A 137 -5.12 1.38 -14.78
N VAL A 138 -4.86 0.12 -15.12
CA VAL A 138 -5.88 -0.90 -15.33
C VAL A 138 -5.55 -2.10 -14.47
N GLN A 139 -6.57 -2.68 -13.84
CA GLN A 139 -6.44 -3.94 -13.12
C GLN A 139 -7.56 -4.90 -13.47
N HIS A 140 -7.27 -6.19 -13.31
CA HIS A 140 -8.22 -7.27 -13.47
C HIS A 140 -8.01 -8.30 -12.36
N ASN A 141 -9.08 -8.69 -11.66
CA ASN A 141 -9.01 -9.62 -10.53
C ASN A 141 -7.98 -9.24 -9.46
N GLY A 142 -7.86 -7.93 -9.15
CA GLY A 142 -6.91 -7.41 -8.16
C GLY A 142 -5.44 -7.38 -8.61
N ASN A 143 -5.16 -7.67 -9.89
CA ASN A 143 -3.82 -7.68 -10.45
C ASN A 143 -3.62 -6.52 -11.44
N PRO A 144 -2.48 -5.80 -11.39
CA PRO A 144 -2.15 -4.78 -12.37
C PRO A 144 -2.08 -5.38 -13.77
N VAL A 145 -2.73 -4.75 -14.75
CA VAL A 145 -2.67 -5.12 -16.17
C VAL A 145 -1.85 -4.10 -16.95
N LEU A 146 -2.07 -2.82 -16.67
CA LEU A 146 -1.41 -1.70 -17.33
C LEU A 146 -1.25 -0.55 -16.34
N CYS A 147 -0.12 0.16 -16.41
CA CYS A 147 0.07 1.44 -15.73
C CYS A 147 1.00 2.28 -16.58
N ARG A 148 0.50 3.39 -17.11
CA ARG A 148 1.28 4.27 -17.99
C ARG A 148 0.96 5.72 -17.73
N GLU A 149 1.95 6.57 -17.96
CA GLU A 149 1.79 8.01 -17.98
C GLU A 149 1.61 8.46 -19.44
N ILE A 150 0.68 9.38 -19.68
CA ILE A 150 0.51 10.07 -20.96
C ILE A 150 0.81 11.56 -20.82
N ALA A 151 1.32 12.15 -21.89
CA ALA A 151 1.67 13.57 -21.98
C ALA A 151 0.43 14.45 -22.22
N TRP A 152 -0.56 14.32 -21.34
CA TRP A 152 -1.77 15.15 -21.34
C TRP A 152 -2.08 15.56 -19.92
N GLY A 153 -2.48 16.81 -19.70
CA GLY A 153 -2.96 17.29 -18.40
C GLY A 153 -3.91 18.48 -18.55
N SER A 154 -4.54 18.88 -17.46
CA SER A 154 -5.53 19.96 -17.50
C SER A 154 -4.98 21.34 -17.83
N ARG A 155 -3.65 21.50 -17.89
CA ARG A 155 -2.98 22.66 -18.45
C ARG A 155 -3.37 22.89 -19.92
N GLU A 156 -3.65 21.83 -20.69
CA GLU A 156 -4.12 21.95 -22.08
C GLU A 156 -5.44 22.73 -22.17
N ILE A 157 -6.37 22.46 -21.23
CA ILE A 157 -7.63 23.19 -21.13
C ILE A 157 -7.36 24.66 -20.78
N THR A 158 -6.48 24.91 -19.83
CA THR A 158 -6.10 26.28 -19.42
C THR A 158 -5.50 27.07 -20.57
N LEU A 159 -4.62 26.47 -21.37
CA LEU A 159 -4.03 27.09 -22.55
C LEU A 159 -5.09 27.39 -23.63
N ALA A 160 -6.01 26.45 -23.87
CA ALA A 160 -7.08 26.65 -24.84
C ALA A 160 -7.99 27.82 -24.45
N LEU A 161 -8.38 27.90 -23.18
CA LEU A 161 -9.18 29.01 -22.66
C LEU A 161 -8.42 30.34 -22.72
N SER A 162 -7.14 30.36 -22.33
CA SER A 162 -6.29 31.54 -22.44
C SER A 162 -6.23 32.06 -23.89
N LYS A 163 -5.99 31.17 -24.85
CA LYS A 163 -5.93 31.53 -26.27
C LYS A 163 -7.29 31.99 -26.82
N ARG A 164 -8.38 31.29 -26.50
CA ARG A 164 -9.72 31.55 -27.04
C ARG A 164 -10.29 32.88 -26.55
N TYR A 165 -10.08 33.19 -25.27
CA TYR A 165 -10.65 34.36 -24.59
C TYR A 165 -9.64 35.47 -24.34
N ASN A 166 -8.41 35.34 -24.85
CA ASN A 166 -7.31 36.28 -24.66
C ASN A 166 -7.07 36.61 -23.16
N LEU A 167 -7.12 35.58 -22.32
CA LEU A 167 -6.90 35.67 -20.87
C LEU A 167 -5.45 35.37 -20.52
N THR A 168 -4.96 35.91 -19.40
CA THR A 168 -3.72 35.42 -18.79
C THR A 168 -3.89 33.97 -18.34
N ILE A 169 -2.77 33.23 -18.19
CA ILE A 169 -2.81 31.83 -17.73
C ILE A 169 -3.51 31.69 -16.38
N ASP A 170 -3.25 32.59 -15.44
CA ASP A 170 -3.88 32.58 -14.12
C ASP A 170 -5.38 32.84 -14.18
N ALA A 171 -5.81 33.80 -15.02
CA ALA A 171 -7.22 34.08 -15.24
C ALA A 171 -7.95 32.92 -15.94
N ALA A 172 -7.28 32.25 -16.89
CA ALA A 172 -7.82 31.07 -17.55
C ALA A 172 -7.91 29.85 -16.60
N GLU A 173 -6.92 29.65 -15.72
CA GLU A 173 -6.95 28.61 -14.70
C GLU A 173 -8.10 28.84 -13.72
N LYS A 174 -8.26 30.09 -13.28
CA LYS A 174 -9.38 30.50 -12.43
C LYS A 174 -10.73 30.25 -13.12
N ALA A 175 -10.87 30.67 -14.38
CA ALA A 175 -12.08 30.43 -15.17
C ALA A 175 -12.38 28.93 -15.32
N LYS A 176 -11.37 28.09 -15.57
CA LYS A 176 -11.51 26.62 -15.63
C LYS A 176 -12.03 26.05 -14.30
N ILE A 177 -11.50 26.51 -13.18
CA ILE A 177 -11.86 26.00 -11.84
C ILE A 177 -13.25 26.47 -11.42
N GLU A 178 -13.58 27.75 -11.64
CA GLU A 178 -14.80 28.37 -11.12
C GLU A 178 -16.01 28.21 -12.05
N SER A 179 -15.79 28.13 -13.36
CA SER A 179 -16.86 28.16 -14.36
C SER A 179 -16.67 27.14 -15.48
N GLY A 180 -15.64 26.29 -15.40
CA GLY A 180 -15.40 25.27 -16.40
C GLY A 180 -16.46 24.17 -16.34
N PHE A 181 -16.83 23.67 -17.52
CA PHE A 181 -17.68 22.51 -17.70
C PHE A 181 -17.34 21.83 -19.03
N VAL A 182 -17.78 20.59 -19.17
CA VAL A 182 -17.74 19.80 -20.41
C VAL A 182 -19.17 19.41 -20.74
N LEU A 183 -19.53 19.46 -22.02
CA LEU A 183 -20.79 18.90 -22.49
C LEU A 183 -20.53 17.61 -23.26
N PRO A 184 -21.33 16.55 -23.04
CA PRO A 184 -21.43 15.45 -24.00
C PRO A 184 -21.88 15.98 -25.36
N LEU A 185 -21.48 15.31 -26.45
CA LEU A 185 -21.86 15.73 -27.80
C LEU A 185 -23.38 15.76 -27.98
N SER A 186 -24.08 14.82 -27.35
CA SER A 186 -25.56 14.76 -27.36
C SER A 186 -26.25 16.00 -26.77
N GLN A 187 -25.55 16.80 -25.95
CA GLN A 187 -26.09 17.98 -25.28
C GLN A 187 -25.64 19.30 -25.91
N MET A 188 -24.67 19.28 -26.84
CA MET A 188 -24.11 20.48 -27.47
C MET A 188 -25.15 21.32 -28.23
N GLU A 189 -26.18 20.68 -28.78
CA GLU A 189 -27.24 21.36 -29.54
C GLU A 189 -28.30 22.03 -28.64
N GLN A 190 -28.35 21.67 -27.35
CA GLN A 190 -29.41 22.07 -26.41
C GLN A 190 -29.05 23.30 -25.56
N VAL A 191 -27.86 23.87 -25.77
CA VAL A 191 -27.31 25.00 -25.00
C VAL A 191 -27.20 26.27 -25.86
N SER A 192 -26.95 27.41 -25.23
CA SER A 192 -26.70 28.66 -25.97
C SER A 192 -25.46 28.55 -26.85
N GLU A 193 -25.37 29.38 -27.88
CA GLU A 193 -24.21 29.44 -28.79
C GLU A 193 -22.91 29.71 -28.02
N GLU A 194 -22.93 30.62 -27.06
CA GLU A 194 -21.77 30.92 -26.19
C GLU A 194 -21.35 29.72 -25.34
N GLN A 195 -22.31 28.99 -24.76
CA GLN A 195 -22.02 27.78 -23.99
C GLN A 195 -21.46 26.67 -24.87
N ARG A 196 -21.97 26.53 -26.10
CA ARG A 196 -21.48 25.58 -27.10
C ARG A 196 -20.05 25.88 -27.51
N ASP A 197 -19.74 27.15 -27.76
CA ASP A 197 -18.39 27.59 -28.13
C ASP A 197 -17.36 27.31 -27.03
N PHE A 198 -17.73 27.60 -25.78
CA PHE A 198 -16.90 27.26 -24.63
C PHE A 198 -16.68 25.75 -24.53
N ALA A 199 -17.77 24.97 -24.55
CA ALA A 199 -17.73 23.53 -24.39
C ALA A 199 -16.94 22.85 -25.51
N SER A 200 -17.05 23.33 -26.75
CA SER A 200 -16.30 22.83 -27.91
C SER A 200 -14.79 23.03 -27.73
N SER A 201 -14.38 24.21 -27.23
CA SER A 201 -12.96 24.50 -26.95
C SER A 201 -12.37 23.54 -25.92
N VAL A 202 -13.12 23.21 -24.87
CA VAL A 202 -12.70 22.23 -23.85
C VAL A 202 -12.74 20.82 -24.41
N TYR A 203 -13.78 20.46 -25.14
CA TYR A 203 -13.98 19.13 -25.71
C TYR A 203 -12.87 18.75 -26.71
N GLU A 204 -12.44 19.67 -27.57
CA GLU A 204 -11.31 19.46 -28.49
C GLU A 204 -10.03 19.03 -27.76
N CYS A 205 -9.75 19.64 -26.59
CA CYS A 205 -8.60 19.29 -25.75
C CYS A 205 -8.70 17.87 -25.17
N LEU A 206 -9.92 17.37 -24.94
CA LEU A 206 -10.14 16.01 -24.43
C LEU A 206 -9.95 14.94 -25.51
N GLY A 207 -9.96 15.31 -26.80
CA GLY A 207 -9.88 14.35 -27.90
C GLY A 207 -8.65 13.44 -27.84
N SER A 208 -7.46 13.98 -27.52
CA SER A 208 -6.25 13.17 -27.36
C SER A 208 -6.32 12.25 -26.14
N LEU A 209 -6.81 12.77 -25.01
CA LEU A 209 -7.01 11.99 -23.79
C LEU A 209 -7.98 10.82 -24.01
N ILE A 210 -9.12 11.06 -24.67
CA ILE A 210 -10.12 10.03 -24.97
C ILE A 210 -9.52 8.95 -25.87
N ARG A 211 -8.72 9.34 -26.89
CA ARG A 211 -8.00 8.37 -27.73
C ARG A 211 -7.02 7.53 -26.93
N ASP A 212 -6.26 8.13 -26.01
CA ASP A 212 -5.32 7.41 -25.15
C ASP A 212 -6.03 6.47 -24.17
N VAL A 213 -7.16 6.88 -23.61
CA VAL A 213 -7.98 6.02 -22.73
C VAL A 213 -8.57 4.85 -23.51
N LYS A 214 -9.09 5.09 -24.72
CA LYS A 214 -9.56 4.04 -25.63
C LYS A 214 -8.44 3.06 -26.00
N GLN A 215 -7.24 3.56 -26.27
CA GLN A 215 -6.08 2.72 -26.54
C GLN A 215 -5.71 1.85 -25.33
N ALA A 216 -5.79 2.39 -24.10
CA ALA A 216 -5.52 1.63 -22.89
C ALA A 216 -6.55 0.49 -22.67
N ASP A 217 -7.81 0.73 -22.98
CA ASP A 217 -8.86 -0.31 -22.96
C ASP A 217 -8.61 -1.40 -24.01
N LEU A 218 -8.21 -1.03 -25.23
CA LEU A 218 -7.82 -2.01 -26.25
C LEU A 218 -6.60 -2.85 -25.82
N SER A 219 -5.55 -2.21 -25.29
CA SER A 219 -4.38 -2.90 -24.74
C SER A 219 -4.74 -3.83 -23.59
N SER A 220 -5.64 -3.39 -22.69
CA SER A 220 -6.15 -4.25 -21.62
C SER A 220 -6.86 -5.47 -22.19
N LYS A 221 -7.73 -5.31 -23.19
CA LYS A 221 -8.46 -6.43 -23.80
C LYS A 221 -7.53 -7.48 -24.39
N THR A 222 -6.41 -7.09 -24.99
CA THR A 222 -5.43 -8.06 -25.52
C THR A 222 -4.88 -8.97 -24.43
N VAL A 223 -4.72 -8.46 -23.20
CA VAL A 223 -4.17 -9.21 -22.06
C VAL A 223 -5.25 -9.98 -21.29
N THR A 224 -6.43 -9.39 -21.10
CA THR A 224 -7.49 -9.93 -20.23
C THR A 224 -8.59 -10.68 -20.99
N ALA A 225 -8.55 -10.63 -22.33
CA ALA A 225 -9.63 -11.04 -23.23
C ALA A 225 -10.97 -10.30 -23.03
N GLN A 226 -11.00 -9.27 -22.18
CA GLN A 226 -12.21 -8.54 -21.80
C GLN A 226 -12.01 -7.02 -21.92
N ARG A 227 -13.07 -6.31 -22.34
CA ARG A 227 -13.10 -4.84 -22.31
C ARG A 227 -13.25 -4.34 -20.88
N VAL A 228 -12.74 -3.15 -20.61
CA VAL A 228 -12.91 -2.46 -19.32
C VAL A 228 -14.41 -2.30 -19.03
N GLY A 229 -14.81 -2.69 -17.82
CA GLY A 229 -16.20 -2.62 -17.36
C GLY A 229 -16.57 -1.25 -16.78
N SER A 230 -15.62 -0.61 -16.11
CA SER A 230 -15.80 0.71 -15.51
C SER A 230 -14.51 1.53 -15.49
N ILE A 231 -14.67 2.85 -15.62
CA ILE A 231 -13.60 3.84 -15.52
C ILE A 231 -13.83 4.67 -14.25
N TYR A 232 -12.78 4.86 -13.47
CA TYR A 232 -12.76 5.74 -12.32
C TYR A 232 -11.85 6.93 -12.64
N LEU A 233 -12.37 8.15 -12.56
CA LEU A 233 -11.63 9.38 -12.74
C LEU A 233 -11.11 9.89 -11.39
N SER A 234 -9.88 10.37 -11.38
CA SER A 234 -9.21 10.98 -10.23
C SER A 234 -8.44 12.22 -10.71
N GLY A 235 -7.90 12.99 -9.77
CA GLY A 235 -7.27 14.28 -9.99
C GLY A 235 -8.29 15.43 -9.94
N PRO A 236 -7.85 16.68 -9.67
CA PRO A 236 -8.74 17.83 -9.58
C PRO A 236 -9.65 18.00 -10.81
N THR A 237 -9.12 17.69 -11.99
CA THR A 237 -9.83 17.79 -13.28
C THR A 237 -11.02 16.83 -13.38
N ALA A 238 -11.01 15.72 -12.62
CA ALA A 238 -12.14 14.78 -12.59
C ALA A 238 -13.44 15.43 -12.08
N LEU A 239 -13.34 16.55 -11.36
CA LEU A 239 -14.47 17.31 -10.83
C LEU A 239 -15.06 18.30 -11.83
N LEU A 240 -14.48 18.43 -13.04
CA LEU A 240 -15.03 19.29 -14.07
C LEU A 240 -16.43 18.78 -14.45
N PRO A 241 -17.50 19.57 -14.26
CA PRO A 241 -18.87 19.16 -14.53
C PRO A 241 -19.02 18.58 -15.94
N GLY A 242 -19.73 17.46 -16.06
CA GLY A 242 -19.98 16.78 -17.32
C GLY A 242 -18.84 15.89 -17.84
N LEU A 243 -17.61 15.99 -17.32
CA LEU A 243 -16.47 15.19 -17.80
C LEU A 243 -16.72 13.68 -17.73
N SER A 244 -17.26 13.19 -16.59
CA SER A 244 -17.61 11.78 -16.41
C SER A 244 -18.70 11.31 -17.39
N ALA A 245 -19.64 12.18 -17.73
CA ALA A 245 -20.71 11.90 -18.69
C ALA A 245 -20.15 11.85 -20.12
N THR A 246 -19.29 12.81 -20.49
CA THR A 246 -18.59 12.83 -21.79
C THR A 246 -17.74 11.57 -21.98
N PHE A 247 -16.98 11.16 -20.97
CA PHE A 247 -16.23 9.89 -21.02
C PHE A 247 -17.14 8.69 -21.22
N SER A 248 -18.27 8.66 -20.52
CA SER A 248 -19.23 7.55 -20.63
C SER A 248 -19.86 7.46 -22.03
N GLU A 249 -20.20 8.59 -22.63
CA GLU A 249 -20.77 8.68 -23.99
C GLU A 249 -19.75 8.24 -25.06
N GLU A 250 -18.56 8.83 -25.02
CA GLU A 250 -17.50 8.61 -26.02
C GLU A 250 -16.93 7.19 -26.00
N LEU A 251 -16.69 6.66 -24.79
CA LEU A 251 -16.06 5.37 -24.61
C LEU A 251 -17.08 4.24 -24.54
N LYS A 252 -18.36 4.54 -24.30
CA LYS A 252 -19.43 3.57 -24.04
C LYS A 252 -19.10 2.66 -22.85
N ILE A 253 -18.44 3.23 -21.83
CA ILE A 253 -18.02 2.54 -20.59
C ILE A 253 -18.50 3.38 -19.40
N SER A 254 -19.08 2.72 -18.39
CA SER A 254 -19.56 3.41 -17.18
C SER A 254 -18.41 4.12 -16.50
N THR A 255 -18.50 5.46 -16.40
CA THR A 255 -17.44 6.29 -15.82
C THR A 255 -17.93 6.95 -14.54
N HIS A 256 -17.10 6.90 -13.49
CA HIS A 256 -17.40 7.41 -12.16
C HIS A 256 -16.24 8.25 -11.63
N ILE A 257 -16.52 9.19 -10.73
CA ILE A 257 -15.48 9.89 -9.97
C ILE A 257 -15.05 9.01 -8.79
N LEU A 258 -13.74 8.78 -8.64
CA LEU A 258 -13.18 8.03 -7.54
C LEU A 258 -13.23 8.84 -6.24
N ARG A 259 -13.83 8.26 -5.20
CA ARG A 259 -13.92 8.87 -3.85
C ARG A 259 -13.43 7.89 -2.79
N PRO A 260 -12.10 7.68 -2.67
CA PRO A 260 -11.58 6.61 -1.83
C PRO A 260 -11.54 6.97 -0.35
N LEU A 261 -11.33 8.23 0.04
CA LEU A 261 -11.30 8.66 1.44
C LEU A 261 -12.67 8.52 2.08
N SER A 262 -13.75 8.89 1.36
CA SER A 262 -15.12 8.71 1.87
C SER A 262 -15.50 7.24 2.11
N SER A 263 -14.85 6.30 1.39
CA SER A 263 -15.06 4.86 1.56
C SER A 263 -14.34 4.28 2.79
N LEU A 264 -13.38 5.01 3.37
CA LEU A 264 -12.61 4.58 4.53
C LEU A 264 -13.29 5.10 5.81
N GLY A 265 -14.29 4.36 6.30
CA GLY A 265 -15.18 4.77 7.40
C GLY A 265 -14.54 5.14 8.75
N GLU A 266 -13.24 4.89 8.95
CA GLU A 266 -12.50 5.17 10.21
C GLU A 266 -11.39 6.22 10.06
N SER A 267 -11.45 7.05 9.02
CA SER A 267 -10.41 8.06 8.80
C SER A 267 -10.62 9.31 9.67
N ARG A 268 -9.62 9.70 10.48
CA ARG A 268 -9.54 11.03 11.11
C ARG A 268 -9.16 12.14 10.12
N VAL A 269 -9.03 11.81 8.83
CA VAL A 269 -8.71 12.77 7.77
C VAL A 269 -10.00 13.50 7.40
N THR A 270 -10.02 14.82 7.56
CA THR A 270 -11.06 15.66 6.97
C THR A 270 -11.03 15.48 5.46
N TYR A 271 -12.11 14.94 4.90
CA TYR A 271 -12.24 14.79 3.47
C TYR A 271 -13.27 15.79 2.92
N SER A 272 -12.96 16.29 1.74
CA SER A 272 -13.85 17.00 0.83
C SER A 272 -13.76 16.33 -0.53
N GLU A 273 -14.68 16.68 -1.43
CA GLU A 273 -14.64 16.17 -2.80
C GLU A 273 -13.29 16.45 -3.50
N GLN A 274 -12.71 17.62 -3.21
CA GLN A 274 -11.38 18.02 -3.71
C GLN A 274 -10.26 17.14 -3.16
N THR A 275 -10.26 16.81 -1.87
CA THR A 275 -9.21 15.94 -1.31
C THR A 275 -9.37 14.50 -1.76
N ASP A 276 -10.61 14.04 -1.96
CA ASP A 276 -10.92 12.67 -2.37
C ASP A 276 -10.29 12.34 -3.72
N VAL A 277 -10.43 13.24 -4.69
CA VAL A 277 -9.87 13.03 -6.04
C VAL A 277 -8.37 13.29 -6.10
N ARG A 278 -7.80 14.12 -5.22
CA ARG A 278 -6.38 14.54 -5.26
C ARG A 278 -5.40 13.52 -4.70
N PHE A 279 -5.78 12.86 -3.60
CA PHE A 279 -4.89 11.98 -2.85
C PHE A 279 -5.00 10.46 -3.09
N PRO A 280 -5.65 9.91 -4.15
CA PRO A 280 -5.70 8.45 -4.32
C PRO A 280 -4.33 7.76 -4.40
N LEU A 281 -3.35 8.35 -5.09
CA LEU A 281 -2.00 7.79 -5.15
C LEU A 281 -1.33 7.77 -3.77
N ALA A 282 -1.35 8.91 -3.07
CA ALA A 282 -0.78 9.03 -1.72
C ALA A 282 -1.44 8.07 -0.72
N LEU A 283 -2.77 7.92 -0.82
CA LEU A 283 -3.53 6.96 -0.02
C LEU A 283 -3.13 5.52 -0.36
N GLY A 284 -2.98 5.19 -1.65
CA GLY A 284 -2.50 3.88 -2.10
C GLY A 284 -1.13 3.53 -1.54
N LEU A 285 -0.19 4.50 -1.51
CA LEU A 285 1.12 4.33 -0.90
C LEU A 285 1.04 4.09 0.61
N ALA A 286 0.21 4.87 1.31
CA ALA A 286 0.00 4.70 2.75
C ALA A 286 -0.60 3.33 3.06
N LEU A 287 -1.62 2.90 2.30
CA LEU A 287 -2.25 1.59 2.44
C LEU A 287 -1.26 0.46 2.16
N ALA A 288 -0.44 0.60 1.12
CA ALA A 288 0.63 -0.34 0.79
C ALA A 288 1.63 -0.51 1.94
N ALA A 289 1.99 0.58 2.63
CA ALA A 289 2.89 0.57 3.78
C ALA A 289 2.31 -0.17 5.00
N THR A 290 0.99 -0.10 5.20
CA THR A 290 0.28 -0.70 6.34
C THR A 290 -0.16 -2.15 6.11
N SER A 291 -0.07 -2.64 4.87
CA SER A 291 -0.47 -4.01 4.55
C SER A 291 0.35 -5.02 5.37
N PRO A 292 -0.30 -5.98 6.07
CA PRO A 292 0.41 -7.01 6.84
C PRO A 292 1.27 -7.92 5.93
N GLU A 293 0.92 -8.00 4.65
CA GLU A 293 1.68 -8.74 3.64
C GLU A 293 2.88 -7.90 3.15
N ARG A 294 3.98 -7.89 3.90
CA ARG A 294 5.25 -7.23 3.48
C ARG A 294 5.76 -7.71 2.11
N SER A 295 5.41 -8.92 1.69
CA SER A 295 5.77 -9.49 0.37
C SER A 295 4.82 -9.10 -0.77
N ALA A 296 3.82 -8.24 -0.53
CA ALA A 296 2.85 -7.83 -1.53
C ALA A 296 3.19 -6.51 -2.24
N LEU A 297 4.28 -5.84 -1.83
CA LEU A 297 4.70 -4.55 -2.37
C LEU A 297 6.07 -4.64 -3.04
N ILE A 298 6.14 -4.14 -4.27
CA ILE A 298 7.41 -3.94 -4.98
C ILE A 298 8.25 -2.90 -4.23
N ASN A 299 9.51 -3.23 -3.94
CA ASN A 299 10.50 -2.30 -3.41
C ASN A 299 11.74 -2.24 -4.31
N LEU A 300 11.89 -1.12 -5.01
CA LEU A 300 13.01 -0.79 -5.87
C LEU A 300 14.18 -0.17 -5.09
N ARG A 301 14.05 0.05 -3.78
CA ARG A 301 15.17 0.50 -2.94
C ARG A 301 16.05 -0.70 -2.56
N LYS A 302 16.81 -1.23 -3.53
CA LYS A 302 17.65 -2.44 -3.45
C LYS A 302 19.11 -2.19 -3.85
N LYS A 303 19.96 -3.21 -3.67
CA LYS A 303 21.40 -3.17 -3.97
C LYS A 303 22.05 -1.97 -3.26
N GLU A 304 22.78 -1.13 -3.98
CA GLU A 304 23.43 0.09 -3.47
C GLU A 304 22.46 1.16 -2.94
N PHE A 305 21.18 1.09 -3.32
CA PHE A 305 20.15 2.01 -2.82
C PHE A 305 19.45 1.49 -1.57
N ALA A 306 19.69 0.24 -1.17
CA ALA A 306 19.07 -0.35 0.01
C ALA A 306 19.25 0.59 1.19
N LYS A 307 18.14 0.97 1.83
CA LYS A 307 18.24 1.75 3.06
C LYS A 307 19.07 0.91 4.01
N SER A 308 20.20 1.45 4.47
CA SER A 308 20.97 0.82 5.51
C SER A 308 19.97 0.45 6.58
N SER A 309 19.89 -0.84 6.92
CA SER A 309 19.36 -1.24 8.20
C SER A 309 20.35 -0.76 9.28
N GLY A 310 20.70 0.53 9.28
CA GLY A 310 20.85 1.26 10.52
C GLY A 310 19.59 0.87 11.24
N GLY A 311 19.78 0.06 12.28
CA GLY A 311 18.69 -0.56 12.98
C GLY A 311 17.61 0.50 13.13
N SER A 312 16.37 0.08 13.10
CA SER A 312 15.47 0.72 14.04
C SER A 312 16.31 1.01 15.28
N SER A 313 16.65 2.27 15.53
CA SER A 313 16.70 2.73 16.88
C SER A 313 15.23 2.56 17.32
N LEU A 314 14.81 1.29 17.51
CA LEU A 314 14.28 0.83 18.77
C LEU A 314 15.01 1.69 19.75
N ASN A 315 14.36 2.79 20.11
CA ASN A 315 14.97 3.83 20.88
C ASN A 315 15.41 3.07 22.13
N ILE A 316 16.70 2.72 22.24
CA ILE A 316 17.15 1.79 23.29
C ILE A 316 16.83 2.43 24.64
N SER A 317 16.71 3.76 24.68
CA SER A 317 16.17 4.53 25.80
C SER A 317 14.67 4.32 26.10
N ALA A 318 13.84 3.99 25.10
CA ALA A 318 12.42 3.68 25.26
C ALA A 318 12.16 2.22 25.63
N ILE A 319 13.08 1.31 25.30
CA ILE A 319 13.01 -0.12 25.66
C ILE A 319 13.81 -0.43 26.94
N SER A 320 14.84 0.36 27.27
CA SER A 320 15.64 0.13 28.47
C SER A 320 14.84 0.28 29.75
N LYS A 321 13.93 1.25 29.85
CA LYS A 321 13.08 1.43 31.03
C LYS A 321 12.14 0.24 31.27
N PRO A 322 11.35 -0.23 30.29
CA PRO A 322 10.50 -1.41 30.48
C PRO A 322 11.31 -2.71 30.62
N MET A 323 12.48 -2.86 29.99
CA MET A 323 13.35 -4.04 30.22
C MET A 323 13.99 -4.04 31.62
N GLN A 324 14.41 -2.88 32.14
CA GLN A 324 14.93 -2.76 33.49
C GLN A 324 13.86 -3.10 34.52
N THR A 325 12.64 -2.59 34.38
CA THR A 325 11.54 -2.94 35.29
C THR A 325 11.17 -4.42 35.21
N LEU A 326 11.16 -5.02 34.01
CA LEU A 326 10.92 -6.47 33.85
C LEU A 326 12.03 -7.30 34.53
N SER A 327 13.29 -6.89 34.40
CA SER A 327 14.42 -7.59 35.00
C SER A 327 14.39 -7.54 36.54
N VAL A 328 14.05 -6.38 37.12
CA VAL A 328 13.89 -6.22 38.57
C VAL A 328 12.71 -7.03 39.08
N ALA A 329 11.58 -7.03 38.37
CA ALA A 329 10.42 -7.84 38.71
C ALA A 329 10.73 -9.34 38.66
N MET A 330 11.52 -9.78 37.67
CA MET A 330 11.94 -11.18 37.54
C MET A 330 12.87 -11.61 38.68
N VAL A 331 13.84 -10.76 39.07
CA VAL A 331 14.72 -11.03 40.22
C VAL A 331 13.93 -11.08 41.53
N LEU A 332 12.98 -10.16 41.73
CA LEU A 332 12.06 -10.18 42.88
C LEU A 332 11.21 -11.46 42.92
N ALA A 333 10.68 -11.89 41.77
CA ALA A 333 9.91 -13.13 41.68
C ALA A 333 10.77 -14.36 42.04
N ILE A 334 12.02 -14.40 41.56
CA ILE A 334 12.97 -15.48 41.89
C ILE A 334 13.28 -15.48 43.39
N LEU A 335 13.51 -14.31 44.01
CA LEU A 335 13.76 -14.20 45.44
C LEU A 335 12.55 -14.62 46.28
N ILE A 336 11.34 -14.26 45.85
CA ILE A 336 10.09 -14.69 46.51
C ILE A 336 9.93 -16.20 46.43
N LEU A 337 10.13 -16.79 45.24
CA LEU A 337 10.06 -18.24 45.04
C LEU A 337 11.11 -18.98 45.87
N TYR A 338 12.34 -18.45 45.93
CA TYR A 338 13.40 -19.00 46.76
C TYR A 338 13.04 -18.93 48.25
N GLY A 339 12.55 -17.79 48.72
CA GLY A 339 12.05 -17.62 50.09
C GLY A 339 10.95 -18.61 50.44
N GLN A 340 9.95 -18.77 49.56
CA GLN A 340 8.88 -19.76 49.73
C GLN A 340 9.42 -21.20 49.81
N SER A 341 10.35 -21.57 48.93
CA SER A 341 10.99 -22.89 48.98
C SER A 341 11.69 -23.14 50.32
N THR A 342 12.49 -22.18 50.79
CA THR A 342 13.19 -22.31 52.08
C THR A 342 12.23 -22.39 53.27
N MET A 343 11.11 -21.66 53.21
CA MET A 343 10.09 -21.70 54.26
C MET A 343 9.38 -23.06 54.30
N ILE A 344 9.07 -23.65 53.14
CA ILE A 344 8.49 -24.98 53.02
C ILE A 344 9.47 -26.03 53.58
N ASP A 345 10.76 -25.93 53.26
CA ASP A 345 11.78 -26.86 53.79
C ASP A 345 11.90 -26.79 55.32
N LEU A 346 11.80 -25.59 55.89
CA LEU A 346 11.80 -25.40 57.34
C LEU A 346 10.54 -26.00 57.98
N GLN A 347 9.36 -25.76 57.41
CA GLN A 347 8.10 -26.35 57.88
C GLN A 347 8.12 -27.88 57.79
N MET A 348 8.70 -28.45 56.74
CA MET A 348 8.86 -29.89 56.58
C MET A 348 9.80 -30.49 57.64
N LYS A 349 10.87 -29.79 58.03
CA LYS A 349 11.76 -30.20 59.14
C LYS A 349 11.08 -30.10 60.50
N ASP A 350 10.31 -29.05 60.73
CA ASP A 350 9.55 -28.91 61.98
C ASP A 350 8.44 -29.97 62.09
N ALA A 351 7.73 -30.24 60.97
CA ALA A 351 6.72 -31.28 60.89
C ALA A 351 7.33 -32.68 61.09
N SER A 352 8.49 -32.98 60.48
CA SER A 352 9.15 -34.27 60.68
C SER A 352 9.64 -34.46 62.12
N SER A 353 10.20 -33.42 62.74
CA SER A 353 10.62 -33.49 64.15
C SER A 353 9.42 -33.65 65.11
N SER A 354 8.29 -33.02 64.78
CA SER A 354 7.05 -33.13 65.54
C SER A 354 6.42 -34.51 65.39
N LEU A 355 6.45 -35.07 64.18
CA LEU A 355 6.03 -36.44 63.89
C LEU A 355 6.91 -37.43 64.66
N GLU A 356 8.24 -37.27 64.62
CA GLU A 356 9.19 -38.13 65.32
C GLU A 356 8.94 -38.11 66.83
N LYS A 357 8.76 -36.93 67.44
CA LYS A 357 8.40 -36.78 68.85
C LYS A 357 7.04 -37.43 69.17
N ALA A 358 6.04 -37.23 68.32
CA ALA A 358 4.72 -37.83 68.49
C ALA A 358 4.77 -39.35 68.40
N THR A 359 5.48 -39.93 67.42
CA THR A 359 5.72 -41.37 67.33
C THR A 359 6.48 -41.89 68.54
N ARG A 360 7.55 -41.21 68.97
CA ARG A 360 8.35 -41.65 70.12
C ARG A 360 7.52 -41.65 71.41
N ASN A 361 6.70 -40.63 71.62
CA ASN A 361 5.80 -40.55 72.77
C ASN A 361 4.68 -41.59 72.70
N TYR A 362 4.11 -41.83 71.52
CA TYR A 362 3.11 -42.87 71.30
C TYR A 362 3.67 -44.26 71.64
N PHE A 363 4.86 -44.60 71.15
CA PHE A 363 5.49 -45.90 71.42
C PHE A 363 6.06 -46.02 72.84
N ALA A 364 6.47 -44.92 73.47
CA ALA A 364 6.91 -44.93 74.88
C ALA A 364 5.76 -45.19 75.87
N GLY A 365 4.51 -44.89 75.50
CA GLY A 365 3.32 -45.17 76.30
C GLY A 365 2.78 -46.60 76.20
N ILE A 366 3.33 -47.42 75.30
CA ILE A 366 2.90 -48.81 75.11
C ILE A 366 3.73 -49.70 76.02
N ALA A 367 3.07 -50.41 76.95
CA ALA A 367 3.73 -51.37 77.81
C ALA A 367 4.44 -52.45 76.97
N PRO A 368 5.66 -52.89 77.32
CA PRO A 368 6.49 -53.77 76.49
C PRO A 368 5.83 -55.10 76.08
N GLY A 369 4.81 -55.55 76.82
CA GLY A 369 4.06 -56.78 76.54
C GLY A 369 3.00 -56.66 75.44
N THR A 370 2.44 -55.48 75.20
CA THR A 370 1.30 -55.30 74.28
C THR A 370 1.74 -55.24 72.81
N LEU A 371 2.91 -54.65 72.54
CA LEU A 371 3.47 -54.53 71.19
C LEU A 371 3.87 -55.90 70.62
N LYS A 372 4.36 -56.80 71.49
CA LYS A 372 4.80 -58.15 71.12
C LYS A 372 3.63 -59.07 70.74
N ASN A 373 2.47 -58.87 71.36
CA ASN A 373 1.25 -59.64 71.03
C ASN A 373 0.55 -59.14 69.77
N TYR A 374 0.64 -57.85 69.44
CA TYR A 374 0.06 -57.30 68.21
C TYR A 374 0.84 -57.75 66.96
N LEU A 375 2.18 -57.70 67.01
CA LEU A 375 3.06 -58.16 65.91
C LEU A 375 3.07 -59.68 65.70
N ALA A 376 2.57 -60.46 66.66
CA ALA A 376 2.46 -61.91 66.53
C ALA A 376 1.13 -62.36 65.86
N ASN A 377 0.16 -61.46 65.72
CA ASN A 377 -1.20 -61.75 65.21
C ASN A 377 -1.52 -61.05 63.86
N THR A 378 -0.52 -60.45 63.22
CA THR A 378 -0.50 -59.96 61.82
C THR A 378 0.73 -60.50 61.15
#